data_AF-A0A955N7W5-F1
#
_entry.id   AF-A0A955N7W5-F1
#
_cell.length_a   1.000
_cell.length_b   1.000
_cell.length_c   1.000
_cell.angle_alpha   90.00
_cell.angle_beta   90.00
_cell.angle_gamma   90.00
#
_symmetry.space_group_name_H-M   'P 1'
#
loop_
_entity.id
_entity.type
_entity.pdbx_description
1 polymer ?
#
loop_
_entity_poly.entity_id
_entity_poly.type
_entity_poly.pdbx_seq_one_letter_code
_entity_poly.pdbx_strand_id
1 'polypeptide(L)'
;MTIEYDGTAYAGWQRQPNQPTIQAAIETALTRITQQHISVIAAGRTDAGVHARGQVASFQSDKPIPIHKWRLAINSALPHDISVVSSEQVPESFHARYSAKEKLYEYRISRHP
;
A
#
# COMPACT_ATOMS: atom_id res chain seq x y z
N MET A 1 5.98 2.53 -4.57
CA MET A 1 5.75 3.16 -3.26
C MET A 1 5.93 2.14 -2.15
N THR A 2 6.37 2.60 -0.99
CA THR A 2 6.53 1.79 0.23
C THR A 2 5.50 2.25 1.25
N ILE A 3 4.87 1.29 1.92
CA ILE A 3 3.66 1.48 2.70
C ILE A 3 3.82 0.82 4.07
N GLU A 4 3.41 1.54 5.10
CA GLU A 4 3.19 1.01 6.44
C GLU A 4 1.69 1.04 6.75
N TYR A 5 1.20 0.06 7.50
CA TYR A 5 -0.19 0.04 7.94
C TYR A 5 -0.39 -0.78 9.20
N ASP A 6 -1.36 -0.34 9.99
CA ASP A 6 -2.00 -1.15 11.01
C ASP A 6 -3.12 -1.99 10.35
N GLY A 7 -2.93 -3.31 10.31
CA GLY A 7 -3.88 -4.23 9.69
C GLY A 7 -5.11 -4.57 10.54
N THR A 8 -5.19 -4.13 11.81
CA THR A 8 -6.22 -4.59 12.75
C THR A 8 -7.65 -4.36 12.27
N ALA A 9 -7.93 -3.23 11.63
CA ALA A 9 -9.28 -2.87 11.15
C ALA A 9 -9.62 -3.42 9.75
N TYR A 10 -8.74 -4.23 9.15
CA TYR A 10 -8.82 -4.61 7.74
C TYR A 10 -8.89 -6.13 7.56
N ALA A 11 -9.68 -6.57 6.58
CA ALA A 11 -9.77 -7.94 6.09
C ALA A 11 -8.56 -8.36 5.22
N GLY A 12 -7.39 -7.80 5.52
CA GLY A 12 -6.13 -8.06 4.85
C GLY A 12 -5.84 -7.11 3.69
N TRP A 13 -4.82 -7.47 2.91
CA TRP A 13 -4.37 -6.66 1.79
C TRP A 13 -5.38 -6.65 0.64
N GLN A 14 -5.73 -7.84 0.15
CA GLN A 14 -6.39 -8.01 -1.14
C GLN A 14 -7.82 -7.48 -1.12
N ARG A 15 -8.20 -6.68 -2.12
CA ARG A 15 -9.57 -6.19 -2.29
C ARG A 15 -10.57 -7.34 -2.32
N GLN A 16 -11.61 -7.21 -1.49
CA GLN A 16 -12.73 -8.16 -1.36
C GLN A 16 -14.06 -7.40 -1.38
N PRO A 17 -15.15 -8.02 -1.86
CA PRO A 17 -16.48 -7.41 -1.79
C PRO A 17 -16.89 -7.13 -0.33
N ASN A 18 -17.44 -5.93 -0.08
CA ASN A 18 -18.06 -5.54 1.20
C ASN A 18 -17.15 -5.66 2.43
N GLN A 19 -15.82 -5.60 2.27
CA GLN A 19 -14.88 -5.67 3.38
C GLN A 19 -13.85 -4.53 3.30
N PRO A 20 -13.47 -3.92 4.44
CA PRO A 20 -12.37 -2.96 4.46
C PRO A 20 -11.06 -3.70 4.16
N THR A 21 -10.30 -3.25 3.17
CA THR A 21 -9.02 -3.87 2.79
C THR A 21 -8.00 -2.78 2.49
N ILE A 22 -6.72 -3.08 2.72
CA ILE A 22 -5.64 -2.12 2.50
C ILE A 22 -5.57 -1.71 1.03
N GLN A 23 -5.70 -2.66 0.09
CA GLN A 23 -5.72 -2.38 -1.34
C GLN A 23 -6.87 -1.43 -1.70
N ALA A 24 -8.09 -1.67 -1.22
CA ALA A 24 -9.24 -0.81 -1.55
C ALA A 24 -9.07 0.62 -1.02
N ALA A 25 -8.54 0.78 0.20
CA ALA A 25 -8.26 2.09 0.78
C ALA A 25 -7.25 2.88 -0.06
N ILE A 26 -6.15 2.22 -0.48
CA ILE A 26 -5.13 2.84 -1.33
C ILE A 26 -5.69 3.18 -2.72
N GLU A 27 -6.41 2.26 -3.37
CA GLU A 27 -7.02 2.50 -4.68
C GLU A 27 -8.04 3.64 -4.62
N THR A 28 -8.80 3.76 -3.52
CA THR A 28 -9.73 4.87 -3.29
C THR A 28 -8.99 6.20 -3.12
N ALA A 29 -7.91 6.22 -2.34
CA ALA A 29 -7.09 7.42 -2.15
C ALA A 29 -6.45 7.88 -3.48
N LEU A 30 -5.88 6.94 -4.25
CA LEU A 30 -5.34 7.22 -5.58
C LEU A 30 -6.43 7.77 -6.51
N THR A 31 -7.61 7.15 -6.52
CA THR A 31 -8.75 7.62 -7.35
C THR A 31 -9.18 9.03 -6.98
N ARG A 32 -9.18 9.40 -5.68
CA ARG A 32 -9.48 10.78 -5.25
C ARG A 32 -8.46 11.79 -5.76
N ILE A 33 -7.18 11.43 -5.79
CA ILE A 33 -6.09 12.33 -6.20
C ILE A 33 -6.03 12.46 -7.72
N THR A 34 -6.21 11.35 -8.43
CA THR A 34 -6.03 11.30 -9.88
C THR A 34 -7.35 11.43 -10.64
N GLN A 35 -8.50 11.35 -9.99
CA GLN A 35 -9.82 11.32 -10.65
C GLN A 35 -9.91 10.18 -11.70
N GLN A 36 -9.12 9.11 -11.51
CA GLN A 36 -9.03 7.95 -12.39
C GLN A 36 -8.97 6.69 -11.52
N HIS A 37 -9.65 5.63 -11.94
CA HIS A 37 -9.55 4.35 -11.25
C HIS A 37 -8.15 3.75 -11.47
N ILE A 38 -7.34 3.74 -10.42
CA ILE A 38 -5.98 3.18 -10.44
C ILE A 38 -5.96 1.90 -9.62
N SER A 39 -5.50 0.80 -10.25
CA SER A 39 -5.20 -0.44 -9.54
C SER A 39 -3.76 -0.48 -9.06
N VAL A 40 -3.55 -1.10 -7.90
CA VAL A 40 -2.22 -1.28 -7.32
C VAL A 40 -1.80 -2.75 -7.31
N ILE A 41 -0.51 -2.99 -7.52
CA ILE A 41 0.10 -4.32 -7.46
C ILE A 41 1.07 -4.34 -6.28
N ALA A 42 0.84 -5.20 -5.30
CA ALA A 42 1.75 -5.37 -4.16
C ALA A 42 2.83 -6.41 -4.38
N ALA A 43 3.91 -6.29 -3.60
CA ALA A 43 4.97 -7.29 -3.48
C ALA A 43 4.44 -8.60 -2.88
N GLY A 44 3.55 -8.53 -1.88
CA GLY A 44 2.90 -9.68 -1.28
C GLY A 44 1.50 -9.34 -0.74
N ARG A 45 0.71 -10.38 -0.44
CA ARG A 45 -0.56 -10.22 0.27
C ARG A 45 -0.33 -10.45 1.77
N THR A 46 -1.07 -9.74 2.60
CA THR A 46 -1.17 -10.00 4.03
C THR A 46 -2.60 -10.39 4.38
N ASP A 47 -2.75 -11.28 5.35
CA ASP A 47 -4.06 -11.72 5.84
C ASP A 47 -4.71 -10.67 6.76
N ALA A 48 -5.96 -10.90 7.14
CA ALA A 48 -6.69 -10.03 8.05
C ALA A 48 -5.95 -9.84 9.38
N GLY A 49 -5.89 -8.60 9.86
CA GLY A 49 -5.17 -8.25 11.09
C GLY A 49 -3.64 -8.16 10.98
N VAL A 50 -3.02 -8.60 9.88
CA VAL A 50 -1.55 -8.54 9.72
C VAL A 50 -1.11 -7.12 9.35
N HIS A 51 -0.15 -6.58 10.09
CA HIS A 51 0.43 -5.25 9.86
C HIS A 51 1.56 -5.27 8.82
N ALA A 52 1.98 -4.11 8.34
CA ALA A 52 3.21 -3.97 7.57
C ALA A 52 4.00 -2.70 7.94
N ARG A 53 5.33 -2.79 7.85
CA ARG A 53 6.26 -1.66 8.01
C ARG A 53 6.85 -1.17 6.69
N GLY A 54 6.70 -1.95 5.62
CA GLY A 54 7.40 -1.73 4.36
C GLY A 54 6.84 -2.55 3.21
N GLN A 55 5.51 -2.67 3.14
CA GLN A 55 4.86 -3.30 2.00
C GLN A 55 5.13 -2.44 0.76
N VAL A 56 5.70 -3.04 -0.28
CA VAL A 56 5.94 -2.34 -1.55
C VAL A 56 4.76 -2.57 -2.48
N ALA A 57 4.29 -1.50 -3.12
CA ALA A 57 3.30 -1.57 -4.19
C ALA A 57 3.66 -0.66 -5.36
N SER A 58 3.28 -1.06 -6.56
CA SER A 58 3.43 -0.30 -7.80
C SER A 58 2.07 0.02 -8.42
N PHE A 59 1.97 1.18 -9.05
CA PHE A 59 0.82 1.62 -9.83
C PHE A 59 1.29 2.50 -10.97
N GLN A 60 0.42 2.74 -11.94
CA GLN A 60 0.67 3.62 -13.07
C GLN A 60 -0.26 4.84 -13.00
N SER A 61 0.25 6.00 -13.37
CA SER A 61 -0.53 7.23 -13.49
C SER A 61 0.10 8.14 -14.55
N ASP A 62 -0.76 8.82 -15.30
CA ASP A 62 -0.41 9.85 -16.29
C ASP A 62 -0.41 11.27 -15.70
N LYS A 63 -0.69 11.40 -14.39
CA LYS A 63 -0.82 12.71 -13.76
C LYS A 63 0.53 13.41 -13.62
N PRO A 64 0.60 14.72 -13.90
CA PRO A 64 1.84 15.51 -13.79
C PRO A 64 2.13 15.90 -12.33
N ILE A 65 1.97 14.98 -11.39
CA ILE A 65 2.32 15.20 -9.98
C ILE A 65 3.83 14.94 -9.85
N PRO A 66 4.62 15.92 -9.37
CA PRO A 66 6.05 15.73 -9.14
C PRO A 66 6.32 14.54 -8.22
N ILE A 67 7.37 13.76 -8.50
CA ILE A 67 7.61 12.48 -7.81
C ILE A 67 7.66 12.60 -6.27
N HIS A 68 8.25 13.70 -5.78
CA HIS A 68 8.38 14.00 -4.35
C HIS A 68 7.06 14.40 -3.68
N LYS A 69 6.01 14.73 -4.44
CA LYS A 69 4.69 15.11 -3.91
C LYS A 69 3.72 13.93 -3.81
N TRP A 70 3.98 12.81 -4.46
CA TRP A 70 3.06 11.65 -4.44
C TRP A 70 2.82 11.12 -3.03
N ARG A 71 3.88 10.96 -2.22
CA ARG A 71 3.74 10.57 -0.81
C ARG A 71 2.76 11.47 -0.06
N LEU A 72 2.97 12.79 -0.14
CA LEU A 72 2.12 13.77 0.55
C LEU A 72 0.69 13.74 0.04
N ALA A 73 0.50 13.69 -1.29
CA ALA A 73 -0.80 13.63 -1.91
C ALA A 73 -1.57 12.38 -1.46
N ILE A 74 -0.95 11.19 -1.54
CA ILE A 74 -1.58 9.93 -1.16
C ILE A 74 -1.95 9.94 0.32
N ASN A 75 -1.04 10.34 1.21
CA ASN A 75 -1.31 10.39 2.64
C ASN A 75 -2.42 11.37 3.01
N SER A 76 -2.61 12.46 2.24
CA SER A 76 -3.71 13.41 2.49
C SER A 76 -5.10 12.81 2.26
N ALA A 77 -5.20 11.70 1.52
CA ALA A 77 -6.45 11.01 1.19
C ALA A 77 -6.59 9.63 1.86
N LEU A 78 -5.56 9.16 2.57
CA LEU A 78 -5.56 7.88 3.27
C LEU A 78 -6.16 8.00 4.68
N PRO A 79 -6.74 6.92 5.21
CA PRO A 79 -7.06 6.83 6.64
C PRO A 79 -5.77 6.82 7.49
N HIS A 80 -5.88 7.20 8.76
CA HIS A 80 -4.74 7.41 9.67
C HIS A 80 -3.92 6.15 9.97
N ASP A 81 -4.47 4.97 9.73
CA ASP A 81 -3.87 3.66 9.96
C ASP A 81 -3.09 3.12 8.74
N ILE A 82 -3.05 3.88 7.63
CA ILE A 82 -2.26 3.56 6.42
C ILE A 82 -1.42 4.79 6.03
N SER A 83 -0.13 4.57 5.79
CA SER A 83 0.80 5.64 5.43
C SER A 83 1.76 5.19 4.33
N VAL A 84 1.93 6.03 3.31
CA VAL A 84 3.03 5.95 2.37
C VAL A 84 4.27 6.54 3.02
N VAL A 85 5.32 5.74 3.17
CA VAL A 85 6.60 6.17 3.74
C VAL A 85 7.54 6.69 2.67
N SER A 86 7.46 6.18 1.43
CA SER A 86 8.23 6.69 0.30
C SER A 86 7.57 6.40 -1.05
N SER A 87 7.86 7.26 -2.03
CA SER A 87 7.44 7.12 -3.43
C SER A 87 8.61 7.45 -4.35
N GLU A 88 8.81 6.63 -5.37
CA GLU A 88 9.87 6.78 -6.36
C GLU A 88 9.35 6.39 -7.74
N GLN A 89 9.96 6.95 -8.79
CA GLN A 89 9.69 6.56 -10.16
C GLN A 89 10.57 5.35 -10.48
N VAL A 90 9.98 4.35 -11.12
CA VAL A 90 10.65 3.09 -11.45
C VAL A 90 10.57 2.84 -12.96
N PRO A 91 11.46 2.01 -13.54
CA PRO A 91 11.33 1.57 -14.92
C PRO A 91 9.99 0.88 -15.18
N GLU A 92 9.48 0.95 -16.41
CA GLU A 92 8.22 0.27 -16.81
C GLU A 92 8.26 -1.25 -16.63
N SER A 93 9.45 -1.84 -16.65
CA SER A 93 9.68 -3.27 -16.41
C SER A 93 9.56 -3.69 -14.94
N PHE A 94 9.47 -2.73 -14.02
CA PHE A 94 9.34 -3.03 -12.59
C PHE A 94 7.94 -3.60 -12.27
N HIS A 95 7.91 -4.71 -11.54
CA HIS A 95 6.67 -5.31 -11.06
C HIS A 95 6.83 -5.68 -9.58
N ALA A 96 6.14 -4.99 -8.67
CA ALA A 96 6.35 -5.14 -7.23
C ALA A 96 6.39 -6.60 -6.73
N ARG A 97 5.52 -7.47 -7.26
CA ARG A 97 5.49 -8.91 -6.93
C ARG A 97 6.69 -9.71 -7.44
N TYR A 98 7.14 -9.46 -8.67
CA TYR A 98 8.09 -10.32 -9.38
C TYR A 98 9.52 -9.78 -9.32
N SER A 99 9.68 -8.47 -9.16
CA SER A 99 10.98 -7.83 -8.93
C SER A 99 11.47 -7.99 -7.47
N ALA A 100 10.58 -8.40 -6.55
CA ALA A 100 10.95 -8.68 -5.17
C ALA A 100 11.83 -9.93 -5.07
N LYS A 101 13.02 -9.78 -4.46
CA LYS A 101 13.98 -10.88 -4.25
C LYS A 101 13.69 -11.69 -2.98
N GLU A 102 13.24 -11.01 -1.94
CA GLU A 102 12.93 -11.59 -0.63
C GLU A 102 11.79 -10.84 0.05
N LYS A 103 11.21 -11.46 1.09
CA LYS A 103 10.20 -10.86 1.96
C LYS A 103 10.54 -11.23 3.39
N LEU A 104 10.54 -10.25 4.28
CA LEU A 104 10.81 -10.44 5.70
C LEU A 104 9.51 -10.31 6.49
N TYR A 105 9.28 -11.26 7.40
CA TYR A 105 8.15 -11.27 8.33
C TYR A 105 8.69 -11.30 9.76
N GLU A 106 8.10 -10.50 10.64
CA GLU A 106 8.43 -10.45 12.06
C GLU A 106 7.19 -10.82 12.87
N TYR A 107 7.32 -11.75 13.80
CA TYR A 107 6.26 -12.10 14.75
C TYR A 107 6.68 -11.65 16.14
N ARG A 108 5.82 -10.89 16.82
CA ARG A 108 6.07 -10.37 18.18
C ARG A 108 5.14 -11.06 19.16
N ILE A 109 5.71 -11.82 20.09
CA ILE A 109 4.97 -12.54 21.13
C ILE A 109 5.24 -11.86 22.47
N SER A 110 4.21 -11.26 23.06
CA SER A 110 4.26 -10.78 24.45
C SER A 110 4.08 -11.95 25.41
N ARG A 111 4.95 -12.05 26.41
CA ARG A 111 4.84 -13.02 27.52
C ARG A 111 4.44 -12.36 28.84
N HIS A 112 3.98 -11.11 28.79
CA HIS A 112 3.47 -10.44 29.98
C HIS A 112 2.21 -11.17 30.46
N PRO A 113 2.10 -11.47 31.78
CA PRO A 113 0.93 -12.12 32.35
C PRO A 113 -0.32 -11.25 32.28
#